data_AF-A0A838U1C9-F1
#
_entry.id   AF-A0A838U1C9-F1
#
_cell.length_a   1.000
_cell.length_b   1.000
_cell.length_c   1.000
_cell.angle_alpha   90.00
_cell.angle_beta   90.00
_cell.angle_gamma   90.00
#
_symmetry.space_group_name_H-M   'P 1'
#
loop_
_entity.id
_entity.type
_entity.pdbx_description
1 polymer ?
#
loop_
_entity_poly.entity_id
_entity_poly.type
_entity_poly.pdbx_seq_one_letter_code
_entity_poly.pdbx_strand_id
1 'polypeptide(L)'
;MTKMFNVNIETEGFDQNEAKEWVNEMANVYADMEVSDVNISGNKISFKTGFSGMDDTTADDIRMKLDEYLTMNDAFKVTNISVS
;
A
#
# COMPACT_ATOMS: atom_id res chain seq x y z
N MET A 1 -2.70 8.28 -17.65
CA MET A 1 -1.48 7.92 -16.90
C MET A 1 -1.90 7.99 -15.45
N THR A 2 -1.78 6.91 -14.69
CA THR A 2 -2.26 6.86 -13.31
C THR A 2 -1.49 7.84 -12.44
N LYS A 3 -2.22 8.62 -11.62
CA LYS A 3 -1.62 9.48 -10.61
C LYS A 3 -1.15 8.62 -9.45
N MET A 4 0.17 8.54 -9.26
CA MET A 4 0.79 7.67 -8.26
C MET A 4 1.15 8.46 -6.99
N PHE A 5 0.83 7.88 -5.85
CA PHE A 5 1.17 8.37 -4.52
C PHE A 5 2.26 7.51 -3.90
N ASN A 6 3.19 8.13 -3.19
CA ASN A 6 4.18 7.39 -2.42
C ASN A 6 3.56 6.97 -1.09
N VAL A 7 3.67 5.69 -0.79
CA VAL A 7 3.20 5.12 0.47
C VAL A 7 4.41 4.64 1.26
N ASN A 8 4.44 5.00 2.54
CA ASN A 8 5.38 4.43 3.50
C ASN A 8 4.61 3.88 4.69
N ILE A 9 4.88 2.64 5.05
CA ILE A 9 4.27 1.95 6.19
C ILE A 9 5.42 1.50 7.09
N GLU A 10 5.37 1.89 8.36
CA GLU A 10 6.21 1.32 9.41
C GLU A 10 5.40 0.26 10.16
N THR A 11 6.05 -0.87 10.45
CA THR A 11 5.39 -2.04 11.02
C THR A 11 6.24 -2.68 12.11
N GLU A 12 5.64 -3.61 12.85
CA GLU A 12 6.30 -4.48 13.81
C GLU A 12 6.03 -5.95 13.44
N GLY A 13 7.09 -6.77 13.42
CA GLY A 13 7.01 -8.23 13.37
C GLY A 13 6.43 -8.83 12.08
N PHE A 14 7.19 -8.80 10.98
CA PHE A 14 6.79 -9.45 9.73
C PHE A 14 7.97 -10.10 9.00
N ASP A 15 7.68 -11.15 8.22
CA ASP A 15 8.63 -11.71 7.25
C ASP A 15 8.67 -10.86 5.98
N GLN A 16 9.87 -10.56 5.49
CA GLN A 16 10.02 -9.66 4.34
C GLN A 16 9.36 -10.17 3.05
N ASN A 17 9.24 -11.48 2.87
CA ASN A 17 8.56 -12.04 1.71
C ASN A 17 7.04 -11.88 1.83
N GLU A 18 6.48 -12.13 3.02
CA GLU A 18 5.05 -11.94 3.30
C GLU A 18 4.60 -10.50 3.05
N ALA A 19 5.40 -9.50 3.46
CA ALA A 19 5.08 -8.11 3.17
C ALA A 19 5.09 -7.78 1.67
N LYS A 20 5.96 -8.45 0.88
CA LYS A 20 6.00 -8.21 -0.57
C LYS A 20 4.78 -8.78 -1.26
N GLU A 21 4.39 -9.99 -0.86
CA GLU A 21 3.17 -10.64 -1.33
C GLU A 21 1.93 -9.82 -0.95
N TRP A 22 1.88 -9.33 0.29
CA TRP A 22 0.81 -8.48 0.79
C TRP A 22 0.61 -7.21 -0.05
N VAL A 23 1.70 -6.52 -0.42
CA VAL A 23 1.64 -5.31 -1.27
C VAL A 23 1.16 -5.65 -2.68
N ASN A 24 1.64 -6.75 -3.26
CA ASN A 24 1.25 -7.14 -4.61
C ASN A 24 -0.21 -7.61 -4.69
N GLU A 25 -0.72 -8.25 -3.64
CA GLU A 25 -2.10 -8.73 -3.57
C GLU A 25 -3.12 -7.58 -3.57
N MET A 26 -2.70 -6.37 -3.18
CA MET A 26 -3.55 -5.17 -3.23
C MET A 26 -4.07 -4.87 -4.65
N ALA A 27 -3.25 -5.11 -5.68
CA ALA A 27 -3.65 -4.94 -7.08
C ALA A 27 -4.59 -6.07 -7.58
N ASN A 28 -4.62 -7.22 -6.89
CA ASN A 28 -5.57 -8.31 -7.19
C ASN A 28 -6.92 -8.06 -6.51
N VAL A 29 -6.92 -7.43 -5.33
CA VAL A 29 -8.14 -7.09 -4.57
C VAL A 29 -8.87 -5.89 -5.18
N TYR A 30 -8.12 -4.88 -5.64
CA TYR A 30 -8.69 -3.68 -6.25
C TYR A 30 -8.33 -3.61 -7.72
N ALA A 31 -9.29 -3.94 -8.60
CA ALA A 31 -9.07 -4.07 -10.04
C ALA A 31 -8.51 -2.81 -10.72
N ASP A 32 -8.88 -1.64 -10.21
CA ASP A 32 -8.43 -0.35 -10.75
C ASP A 32 -7.16 0.17 -10.06
N MET A 33 -6.62 -0.54 -9.06
CA MET A 33 -5.42 -0.10 -8.34
C MET A 33 -4.15 -0.59 -9.05
N GLU A 34 -3.22 0.32 -9.26
CA GLU A 34 -1.89 0.01 -9.78
C GLU A 34 -0.86 0.15 -8.66
N VAL A 35 0.06 -0.81 -8.54
CA VAL A 35 1.14 -0.80 -7.55
C VAL A 35 2.48 -0.91 -8.26
N SER A 36 3.47 -0.14 -7.81
CA SER A 36 4.84 -0.17 -8.35
C SER A 36 5.89 0.23 -7.31
N ASP A 37 7.17 0.11 -7.68
CA ASP A 37 8.33 0.52 -6.85
C ASP A 37 8.33 -0.07 -5.43
N VAL A 38 7.88 -1.33 -5.28
CA VAL A 38 7.80 -2.02 -3.99
C VAL A 38 9.20 -2.27 -3.43
N ASN A 39 9.46 -1.75 -2.24
CA ASN A 39 10.70 -1.91 -1.49
C ASN A 39 10.40 -2.20 -0.02
N ILE A 40 11.10 -3.18 0.53
CA ILE A 40 10.96 -3.62 1.91
C ILE A 40 12.34 -3.60 2.54
N SER A 41 12.48 -2.86 3.63
CA SER A 41 13.77 -2.67 4.30
C SER A 41 13.56 -2.58 5.81
N GLY A 42 14.08 -3.56 6.54
CA GLY A 42 13.92 -3.63 7.99
C GLY A 42 12.45 -3.71 8.36
N ASN A 43 11.98 -2.71 9.11
CA ASN A 43 10.60 -2.61 9.58
C ASN A 43 9.72 -1.68 8.72
N LYS A 44 10.15 -1.38 7.49
CA LYS A 44 9.50 -0.41 6.61
C LYS A 44 9.12 -1.03 5.27
N ILE A 45 7.90 -0.76 4.84
CA ILE A 45 7.36 -1.07 3.52
C ILE A 45 7.16 0.26 2.79
N SER A 46 7.67 0.37 1.57
CA SER A 46 7.48 1.54 0.71
C SER A 46 7.11 1.12 -0.69
N PHE A 47 6.13 1.78 -1.29
CA PHE A 47 5.68 1.51 -2.66
C PHE A 47 4.96 2.74 -3.22
N LYS A 48 4.64 2.70 -4.51
CA LYS A 48 3.76 3.66 -5.14
C LYS A 48 2.43 3.01 -5.50
N THR A 49 1.34 3.74 -5.33
CA THR A 49 0.01 3.26 -5.72
C THR A 49 -0.90 4.38 -6.22
N GLY A 50 -1.88 4.04 -7.04
CA GLY A 50 -2.87 4.95 -7.58
C GLY A 50 -4.04 4.19 -8.23
N PHE A 51 -5.11 4.90 -8.57
CA PHE A 51 -6.26 4.34 -9.27
C PHE A 51 -6.24 4.70 -10.76
N SER A 52 -6.24 3.68 -11.61
CA SER A 52 -6.25 3.82 -13.07
C SER A 52 -7.54 4.49 -13.51
N GLY A 53 -7.43 5.55 -14.31
CA GLY A 53 -8.60 6.31 -14.80
C GLY A 53 -9.25 7.26 -13.79
N MET A 54 -8.68 7.42 -12.58
CA MET A 54 -9.19 8.36 -11.55
C MET A 54 -8.19 9.49 -11.28
N ASP A 55 -8.21 10.52 -12.14
CA ASP A 55 -7.27 11.64 -12.07
C ASP A 55 -7.48 12.55 -10.84
N ASP A 56 -8.67 12.53 -10.25
CA ASP A 56 -9.04 13.29 -9.06
C ASP A 56 -8.67 12.60 -7.73
N THR A 57 -8.10 11.38 -7.80
CA THR A 57 -7.60 10.66 -6.62
C THR A 57 -6.71 11.57 -5.77
N THR A 58 -6.92 11.54 -4.46
CA THR A 58 -6.14 12.25 -3.45
C THR A 58 -5.36 11.28 -2.55
N ALA A 59 -4.42 11.83 -1.76
CA ALA A 59 -3.68 11.03 -0.79
C ALA A 59 -4.60 10.44 0.29
N ASP A 60 -5.68 11.14 0.64
CA ASP A 60 -6.66 10.69 1.62
C ASP A 60 -7.47 9.50 1.10
N ASP A 61 -7.81 9.46 -0.20
CA ASP A 61 -8.48 8.32 -0.83
C ASP A 61 -7.61 7.06 -0.77
N ILE A 62 -6.31 7.21 -1.08
CA ILE A 62 -5.33 6.13 -0.95
C ILE A 62 -5.20 5.70 0.51
N ARG A 63 -5.09 6.64 1.45
CA ARG A 63 -4.99 6.34 2.89
C ARG A 63 -6.19 5.52 3.37
N MET A 64 -7.40 5.93 2.99
CA MET A 64 -8.64 5.25 3.34
C MET A 64 -8.66 3.82 2.79
N LYS A 65 -8.23 3.62 1.54
CA LYS A 65 -8.18 2.29 0.92
C LYS A 65 -7.14 1.36 1.53
N LEU A 66 -5.99 1.91 1.92
CA LEU A 66 -4.98 1.17 2.69
C LEU A 66 -5.52 0.72 4.05
N ASP A 67 -6.23 1.60 4.77
CA ASP A 67 -6.84 1.26 6.05
C ASP A 67 -7.89 0.15 5.90
N GLU A 68 -8.76 0.22 4.89
CA GLU A 68 -9.70 -0.87 4.58
C GLU A 68 -8.97 -2.19 4.35
N TYR A 69 -7.95 -2.19 3.48
CA TYR A 69 -7.21 -3.40 3.14
C TYR A 69 -6.48 -4.02 4.34
N LEU A 70 -5.92 -3.19 5.22
CA LEU A 70 -5.28 -3.62 6.46
C LEU A 70 -6.26 -4.30 7.42
N THR A 71 -7.51 -3.82 7.52
CA THR A 71 -8.52 -4.48 8.35
C THR A 71 -8.96 -5.84 7.81
N MET A 72 -8.78 -6.08 6.52
CA MET A 72 -9.12 -7.36 5.88
C MET A 72 -7.97 -8.38 5.94
N ASN A 73 -6.73 -7.91 6.06
CA ASN A 73 -5.52 -8.72 5.98
C ASN A 73 -4.56 -8.41 7.14
N ASP A 74 -4.68 -9.19 8.20
CA ASP A 74 -3.92 -9.03 9.45
C ASP A 74 -2.49 -9.62 9.31
N ALA A 75 -1.74 -9.14 8.33
CA ALA A 75 -0.41 -9.66 7.98
C ALA A 75 0.68 -9.18 8.95
N PHE A 76 0.53 -7.97 9.49
CA PHE A 76 1.51 -7.36 10.38
C PHE A 76 0.90 -6.20 11.17
N LYS A 77 1.55 -5.86 12.29
CA LYS A 77 1.12 -4.72 13.11
C LYS A 77 1.68 -3.42 12.53
N VAL A 78 0.80 -2.56 12.05
CA VAL A 78 1.16 -1.22 11.58
C VAL A 78 1.37 -0.28 12.77
N THR A 79 2.44 0.51 12.73
CA THR A 79 2.72 1.58 13.71
C THR A 79 2.55 2.97 13.12
N ASN A 80 2.82 3.16 11.82
CA ASN A 80 2.67 4.45 11.14
C ASN A 80 2.42 4.26 9.63
N ILE A 81 1.62 5.16 9.04
CA ILE A 81 1.39 5.21 7.59
C ILE A 81 1.47 6.67 7.12
N SER A 82 2.23 6.91 6.05
CA SER A 82 2.23 8.18 5.33
C SER A 82 1.96 7.98 3.84
N VAL A 83 1.18 8.90 3.28
CA VAL A 83 0.81 8.94 1.86
C VAL A 83 1.09 10.36 1.35
N SER A 84 1.82 10.48 0.24
CA SER A 84 2.22 11.78 -0.34
C SER A 84 2.38 11.76 -1.86
#